data_AF-A0A914P0Y9-F1
#
_entry.id   AF-A0A914P0Y9-F1
#
_cell.length_a   1.000
_cell.length_b   1.000
_cell.length_c   1.000
_cell.angle_alpha   90.00
_cell.angle_beta   90.00
_cell.angle_gamma   90.00
#
_symmetry.space_group_name_H-M   'P 1'
#
loop_
_entity.id
_entity.type
_entity.pdbx_description
1 polymer ?
#
loop_
_entity_poly.entity_id
_entity_poly.type
_entity_poly.pdbx_seq_one_letter_code
_entity_poly.pdbx_strand_id
1 'polypeptide(L)' 'MLSRAGYNHYGEETMYSGVDGREMKVQIFFGIVYYQRLRHMISDKFQCRSTGPVDPGNYFKLFPRYIFLI' A
#
# COMPACT_ATOMS: atom_id res chain seq x y z
N MET A 1 -26.90 -19.80 -3.41
CA MET A 1 -25.96 -20.04 -4.53
C MET A 1 -24.62 -20.56 -4.01
N LEU A 2 -24.04 -19.97 -2.96
CA LEU A 2 -22.82 -20.46 -2.28
C LEU A 2 -22.97 -21.86 -1.67
N SER A 3 -24.08 -22.14 -0.97
CA SER A 3 -24.32 -23.47 -0.36
C SER A 3 -24.45 -24.60 -1.39
N ARG A 4 -24.80 -24.29 -2.65
CA ARG A 4 -24.82 -25.28 -3.75
C ARG A 4 -23.43 -25.59 -4.29
N ALA A 5 -22.47 -24.71 -4.05
CA ALA A 5 -21.07 -24.87 -4.44
C ALA A 5 -20.21 -25.42 -3.29
N GLY A 6 -20.81 -25.83 -2.16
CA GLY A 6 -20.10 -26.40 -1.01
C GLY A 6 -19.50 -25.37 -0.05
N TYR A 7 -19.77 -24.07 -0.26
CA TYR A 7 -19.28 -22.99 0.59
C TYR A 7 -20.26 -22.68 1.73
N ASN A 8 -19.73 -22.08 2.80
CA ASN A 8 -20.54 -21.56 3.90
C ASN A 8 -21.56 -20.55 3.37
N HIS A 9 -22.81 -20.63 3.86
CA HIS A 9 -23.88 -19.70 3.49
C HIS A 9 -23.52 -18.24 3.79
N TYR A 10 -22.72 -18.01 4.83
CA TYR A 10 -22.26 -16.68 5.25
C TYR A 10 -20.99 -16.22 4.52
N GLY A 11 -20.40 -17.03 3.64
CA GLY A 11 -19.15 -16.71 2.95
C GLY A 11 -17.91 -16.69 3.86
N GLU A 12 -18.01 -17.33 5.04
CA GLU A 12 -16.91 -17.46 5.99
C GLU A 12 -16.21 -18.82 5.82
N GLU A 13 -14.88 -18.82 5.85
CA GLU A 13 -14.07 -20.04 5.75
C GLU A 13 -13.06 -20.15 6.90
N THR A 14 -12.75 -21.39 7.27
CA THR A 14 -11.65 -21.70 8.18
C THR A 14 -10.33 -21.52 7.44
N MET A 15 -9.48 -20.64 7.95
CA MET A 15 -8.16 -20.39 7.38
C MET A 15 -7.05 -20.73 8.37
N TYR A 16 -5.87 -21.05 7.83
CA TYR A 16 -4.67 -21.38 8.60
C TYR A 16 -3.72 -20.18 8.67
N SER A 17 -3.05 -20.03 9.82
CA SER A 17 -2.03 -18.99 10.00
C SER A 17 -0.80 -19.26 9.11
N GLY A 18 -0.41 -18.28 8.31
CA GLY A 18 0.78 -18.38 7.45
C GLY A 18 2.11 -18.37 8.20
N VAL A 19 2.11 -17.99 9.49
CA VAL A 19 3.33 -17.98 10.34
C VAL A 19 3.49 -19.30 11.08
N ASP A 20 2.43 -19.78 11.73
CA ASP A 20 2.49 -20.94 12.64
C ASP A 20 1.90 -22.23 12.05
N GLY A 21 1.23 -22.16 10.90
CA GLY A 21 0.54 -23.29 10.26
C GLY A 21 -0.68 -23.82 11.04
N ARG A 22 -1.08 -23.15 12.12
CA ARG A 22 -2.21 -23.55 12.96
C ARG A 22 -3.52 -22.98 12.45
N GLU A 23 -4.60 -23.72 12.67
CA GLU A 23 -5.96 -23.27 12.36
C GLU A 23 -6.32 -22.02 13.19
N MET A 24 -6.88 -21.01 12.54
CA MET A 24 -7.36 -19.83 13.23
C MET A 24 -8.69 -20.15 13.93
N LYS A 25 -8.81 -19.77 15.20
CA LYS A 25 -10.02 -20.03 16.01
C LYS A 25 -11.27 -19.27 15.55
N VAL A 26 -11.13 -18.42 14.54
CA VAL A 26 -12.19 -17.54 14.02
C VAL A 26 -12.41 -17.86 12.55
N GLN A 27 -13.67 -17.75 12.11
CA GLN A 27 -14.00 -17.85 10.70
C GLN A 27 -13.72 -16.52 10.01
N ILE A 28 -13.09 -16.56 8.83
CA ILE A 28 -12.73 -15.38 8.07
C ILE A 28 -13.68 -15.25 6.89
N PHE A 29 -14.31 -14.08 6.75
CA PHE A 29 -15.10 -13.76 5.57
C PHE A 29 -14.18 -13.54 4.37
N PHE A 30 -14.39 -14.30 3.30
CA PHE A 30 -13.58 -14.24 2.09
C PHE A 30 -14.46 -14.09 0.84
N GLY A 31 -13.98 -13.32 -0.13
CA GLY A 31 -14.73 -13.08 -1.35
C GLY A 31 -13.93 -12.35 -2.42
N ILE A 32 -14.46 -12.33 -3.64
CA ILE A 32 -13.86 -11.67 -4.78
C ILE A 32 -14.28 -10.21 -4.78
N VAL A 33 -13.29 -9.30 -4.78
CA VAL A 33 -13.51 -7.85 -4.84
C VAL A 33 -12.66 -7.26 -5.97
N TYR A 34 -13.26 -6.36 -6.76
CA TYR A 34 -12.57 -5.68 -7.84
C TYR A 34 -11.77 -4.48 -7.29
N TYR A 35 -10.44 -4.58 -7.31
CA TYR A 35 -9.55 -3.50 -6.88
C TYR A 35 -9.03 -2.71 -8.07
N GLN A 36 -9.09 -1.38 -7.98
CA GLN A 36 -8.45 -0.48 -8.94
C GLN A 36 -7.15 0.07 -8.36
N ARG A 37 -6.06 0.01 -9.14
CA ARG A 37 -4.78 0.58 -8.76
C ARG A 37 -4.81 2.10 -8.97
N LEU A 38 -4.51 2.85 -7.91
CA LEU A 38 -4.33 4.30 -8.01
C LEU A 38 -3.00 4.64 -8.71
N ARG A 39 -3.01 5.69 -9.54
CA ARG A 39 -1.84 6.14 -10.30
C ARG A 39 -0.77 6.81 -9.42
N HIS A 40 -1.14 7.30 -8.23
CA HIS A 40 -0.20 7.97 -7.34
C HIS A 40 0.65 6.96 -6.59
N MET A 41 1.90 6.82 -6.99
CA MET A 41 2.87 5.96 -6.32
C MET A 41 3.76 6.76 -5.37
N ILE A 42 4.07 6.17 -4.21
CA ILE A 42 4.96 6.77 -3.19
C ILE A 42 6.39 6.91 -3.73
N SER A 43 6.79 6.04 -4.66
CA SER A 43 8.09 6.06 -5.34
C SER A 43 8.42 7.40 -6.00
N ASP A 44 7.42 8.08 -6.54
CA ASP A 44 7.63 9.31 -7.34
C ASP A 44 7.96 10.54 -6.45
N LYS A 45 7.84 10.37 -5.14
CA LYS A 45 8.04 11.42 -4.13
C LYS A 45 9.31 11.22 -3.30
N PHE A 46 10.04 10.13 -3.50
CA PHE A 46 11.25 9.86 -2.73
C PHE A 46 12.34 10.89 -3.05
N GLN A 47 12.78 11.63 -2.04
CA GLN A 47 13.84 12.64 -2.16
C GLN A 47 14.83 12.44 -1.02
N CYS A 48 16.09 12.17 -1.36
CA CYS A 48 17.20 12.14 -0.42
C CYS A 48 18.31 13.07 -0.92
N ARG A 49 18.90 13.86 -0.01
CA ARG A 49 20.00 14.78 -0.32
C ARG A 49 21.08 14.69 0.76
N SER A 50 22.30 14.29 0.40
CA SER A 50 23.44 14.27 1.32
C SER A 50 24.26 15.57 1.27
N THR A 51 24.50 16.13 0.09
CA THR A 51 25.05 17.49 -0.14
C THR A 51 24.56 17.96 -1.51
N GLY A 52 24.57 19.26 -1.82
CA GLY A 52 24.19 19.72 -3.15
C GLY A 52 24.66 21.15 -3.45
N PRO A 53 24.37 21.66 -4.66
CA PRO A 53 24.87 22.97 -5.11
C PRO A 53 24.40 24.08 -4.18
N VAL A 54 25.33 24.96 -3.83
CA VAL A 54 25.15 26.16 -3.02
C VAL A 54 25.30 27.35 -3.95
N ASP A 55 24.44 28.35 -3.82
CA ASP A 55 24.59 29.58 -4.60
C ASP A 55 25.91 30.29 -4.24
N PRO A 56 26.72 30.76 -5.22
CA PRO A 56 27.97 31.46 -4.94
C PRO A 56 27.78 32.82 -4.24
N GLY A 57 26.59 33.43 -4.38
CA GLY A 57 26.27 34.76 -3.84
C GLY A 57 25.56 34.74 -2.48
N ASN A 58 25.01 33.59 -2.06
CA ASN A 58 24.38 33.39 -0.76
C ASN A 58 24.57 31.91 -0.41
N TYR A 59 25.13 31.60 0.75
CA TYR A 59 25.37 30.23 1.22
C TYR A 59 24.09 29.42 1.53
N PHE A 60 22.98 29.74 0.88
CA PHE A 60 21.71 29.05 0.97
C PHE A 60 21.67 27.92 -0.08
N LYS A 61 21.17 26.76 0.32
CA LYS A 61 21.09 25.59 -0.56
C LYS A 61 19.93 25.78 -1.53
N LEU A 62 20.20 25.87 -2.83
CA LEU A 62 19.18 25.80 -3.89
C LEU A 62 18.41 24.49 -3.73
N PHE A 63 17.09 24.56 -3.55
CA PHE A 63 16.20 23.41 -3.64
C PHE A 63 15.59 23.40 -5.05
N PRO A 64 16.01 22.50 -5.96
CA PRO A 64 15.34 22.37 -7.23
C PRO A 64 14.16 21.44 -7.04
N ARG A 65 12.98 22.00 -6.77
CA ARG A 65 11.70 21.39 -7.15
C ARG A 65 10.67 22.50 -7.18
N TYR A 66 10.34 22.93 -8.40
CA TYR A 66 9.19 23.78 -8.68
C TYR A 66 7.95 23.21 -7.98
N ILE A 67 7.57 23.83 -6.87
CA ILE A 67 6.20 23.90 -6.38
C ILE A 67 5.89 25.40 -6.38
N PHE A 68 5.65 25.92 -7.58
CA PHE A 68 4.90 27.16 -7.73
C PHE A 68 3.49 26.73 -8.09
N LEU A 69 2.66 26.64 -7.05
CA LEU A 69 1.22 26.44 -7.18
C LEU A 69 0.57 27.22 -6.05
N ILE A 70 0.68 28.56 -6.12
CA ILE A 70 -0.39 29.56 -5.96
C ILE A 70 0.08 30.85 -6.64
#